data_AF-A0A2P5NAW0-F1
#
_entry.id   AF-A0A2P5NAW0-F1
#
_cell.length_a   1.000
_cell.length_b   1.000
_cell.length_c   1.000
_cell.angle_alpha   90.00
_cell.angle_beta   90.00
_cell.angle_gamma   90.00
#
_symmetry.space_group_name_H-M   'P 1'
#
loop_
_entity.id
_entity.type
_entity.pdbx_description
1 polymer ?
#
loop_
_entity_poly.entity_id
_entity_poly.type
_entity_poly.pdbx_seq_one_letter_code
_entity_poly.pdbx_strand_id
1 'polypeptide(L)'
;MKIKLSNLSFFALTLLTACTTIAPVQETAKPSLIEESVQPLEPDVSSSEQIPPPTWKRQDKTLRLVRVMDGGVCKNGLQGARGAFLLYAEPSDVERIKNEQGTKVFLGFEKQIEAFAAQALEYAVNVMTFEEDPFSLGEDVSQQRLIEQLNRQFRIAVEPALTKFTSETTLLVDIVPFVPSFDFLQKGCDASRLQAVE
;
A
#
# COMPACT_ATOMS: atom_id res chain seq x y z
N MET A 1 14.67 -40.14 36.84
CA MET A 1 13.85 -41.14 36.12
C MET A 1 12.78 -41.69 37.05
N LYS A 2 11.51 -41.33 36.85
CA LYS A 2 10.30 -42.03 37.32
C LYS A 2 9.09 -41.33 36.68
N ILE A 3 8.32 -42.07 35.88
CA ILE A 3 7.19 -41.54 35.10
C ILE A 3 5.89 -41.96 35.79
N LYS A 4 4.86 -41.10 35.76
CA LYS A 4 3.47 -41.48 36.04
C LYS A 4 2.57 -41.00 34.89
N LEU A 5 2.08 -41.96 34.10
CA LEU A 5 0.85 -41.80 33.30
C LEU A 5 -0.32 -42.37 34.10
N SER A 6 -1.53 -41.82 33.92
CA SER A 6 -2.79 -42.50 34.29
C SER A 6 -4.00 -41.83 33.63
N ASN A 7 -4.58 -42.53 32.65
CA ASN A 7 -5.95 -42.48 32.10
C ASN A 7 -6.53 -41.15 31.55
N LEU A 8 -7.24 -41.03 30.41
CA LEU A 8 -7.96 -41.95 29.48
C LEU A 8 -9.51 -41.98 29.60
N SER A 9 -10.18 -41.13 28.81
CA SER A 9 -11.49 -41.30 28.11
C SER A 9 -11.72 -40.01 27.30
N PHE A 10 -12.10 -39.94 26.02
CA PHE A 10 -12.85 -40.79 25.06
C PHE A 10 -14.36 -40.50 24.97
N PHE A 11 -14.72 -39.56 24.10
CA PHE A 11 -15.97 -39.44 23.34
C PHE A 11 -15.62 -38.55 22.11
N ALA A 12 -15.74 -38.91 20.82
CA ALA A 12 -16.64 -39.76 20.03
C ALA A 12 -17.73 -38.95 19.28
N LEU A 13 -17.35 -38.56 18.05
CA LEU A 13 -18.13 -38.56 16.81
C LEU A 13 -19.48 -37.82 16.73
N THR A 14 -19.53 -36.81 15.86
CA THR A 14 -20.72 -36.51 15.03
C THR A 14 -20.30 -36.40 13.56
N LEU A 15 -20.94 -37.21 12.71
CA LEU A 15 -20.82 -37.12 11.25
C LEU A 15 -21.95 -36.24 10.71
N LEU A 16 -21.65 -35.31 9.82
CA LEU A 16 -22.66 -34.55 9.07
C LEU A 16 -22.67 -34.98 7.61
N THR A 17 -23.48 -36.01 7.32
CA THR A 17 -23.86 -36.39 5.96
C THR A 17 -25.19 -35.74 5.60
N ALA A 18 -25.23 -34.96 4.51
CA ALA A 18 -26.46 -34.47 3.89
C ALA A 18 -26.44 -34.81 2.40
N CYS A 19 -27.58 -35.18 1.83
CA CYS A 19 -27.64 -35.97 0.61
C CYS A 19 -27.73 -35.17 -0.70
N THR A 20 -27.18 -35.77 -1.75
CA THR A 20 -27.47 -35.50 -3.17
C THR A 20 -28.93 -35.81 -3.54
N THR A 21 -29.52 -35.08 -4.51
CA THR A 21 -30.48 -35.64 -5.51
C THR A 21 -30.64 -34.71 -6.73
N ILE A 22 -30.19 -35.16 -7.91
CA ILE A 22 -30.85 -35.24 -9.25
C ILE A 22 -31.95 -34.18 -9.55
N ALA A 23 -31.99 -33.43 -10.67
CA ALA A 23 -31.95 -33.88 -12.08
C ALA A 23 -31.50 -32.78 -13.10
N PRO A 24 -31.18 -33.14 -14.37
CA PRO A 24 -30.75 -32.20 -15.42
C PRO A 24 -31.89 -31.73 -16.35
N VAL A 25 -31.63 -30.68 -17.14
CA VAL A 25 -32.43 -30.30 -18.33
C VAL A 25 -31.51 -30.02 -19.51
N GLN A 26 -31.76 -30.72 -20.63
CA GLN A 26 -31.34 -30.35 -21.99
C GLN A 26 -32.62 -30.03 -22.80
N GLU A 27 -32.65 -29.12 -23.79
CA GLU A 27 -31.60 -28.19 -24.25
C GLU A 27 -32.12 -26.72 -24.21
N THR A 28 -32.41 -25.92 -25.25
CA THR A 28 -32.37 -26.08 -26.72
C THR A 28 -31.89 -24.79 -27.40
N ALA A 29 -30.98 -24.92 -28.37
CA ALA A 29 -30.18 -23.85 -28.96
C ALA A 29 -30.92 -22.62 -29.54
N LYS A 30 -30.34 -21.44 -29.30
CA LYS A 30 -29.94 -20.51 -30.36
C LYS A 30 -28.72 -19.67 -29.93
N PRO A 31 -27.82 -19.28 -30.86
CA PRO A 31 -26.60 -18.56 -30.52
C PRO A 31 -26.84 -17.06 -30.39
N SER A 32 -26.13 -16.41 -29.46
CA SER A 32 -26.04 -14.96 -29.38
C SER A 32 -24.62 -14.55 -29.00
N LEU A 33 -23.96 -13.84 -29.94
CA LEU A 33 -22.85 -12.91 -29.76
C LEU A 33 -21.71 -13.31 -28.80
N ILE A 34 -20.61 -13.72 -29.42
CA ILE A 34 -19.21 -13.35 -29.10
C ILE A 34 -19.02 -12.79 -27.68
N GLU A 35 -18.56 -13.65 -26.76
CA GLU A 35 -18.01 -13.23 -25.48
C GLU A 35 -16.64 -12.59 -25.74
N GLU A 36 -16.63 -11.27 -25.95
CA GLU A 36 -15.41 -10.51 -26.15
C GLU A 36 -14.59 -10.55 -24.87
N SER A 37 -13.44 -11.24 -24.94
CA SER A 37 -12.57 -11.46 -23.79
C SER A 37 -12.01 -10.12 -23.33
N VAL A 38 -12.60 -9.58 -22.26
CA VAL A 38 -12.07 -8.40 -21.54
C VAL A 38 -10.78 -8.80 -20.84
N GLN A 39 -9.70 -8.79 -21.63
CA GLN A 39 -8.34 -8.68 -21.10
C GLN A 39 -8.30 -7.43 -20.22
N PRO A 40 -7.72 -7.49 -19.01
CA PRO A 40 -7.52 -6.29 -18.21
C PRO A 40 -6.67 -5.31 -19.03
N LEU A 41 -7.21 -4.13 -19.35
CA LEU A 41 -6.41 -3.08 -19.97
C LEU A 41 -5.28 -2.72 -19.00
N GLU A 42 -4.05 -2.73 -19.51
CA GLU A 42 -2.93 -2.12 -18.81
C GLU A 42 -3.25 -0.62 -18.63
N PRO A 43 -2.91 -0.01 -17.47
CA PRO A 43 -3.33 1.34 -17.16
C PRO A 43 -2.68 2.35 -18.11
N ASP A 44 -3.50 2.94 -18.98
CA ASP A 44 -3.12 4.01 -19.90
C ASP A 44 -2.44 5.17 -19.15
N VAL A 45 -1.29 5.62 -19.65
CA VAL A 45 -0.41 6.59 -18.99
C VAL A 45 -0.87 8.02 -19.31
N SER A 46 -2.14 8.29 -19.02
CA SER A 46 -2.78 9.60 -19.19
C SER A 46 -2.82 10.34 -17.86
N SER A 47 -1.96 11.36 -17.73
CA SER A 47 -1.66 12.07 -16.48
C SER A 47 -2.58 13.27 -16.21
N SER A 48 -3.89 13.01 -16.11
CA SER A 48 -4.85 13.94 -15.49
C SER A 48 -5.89 13.22 -14.63
N GLU A 49 -6.21 13.80 -13.47
CA GLU A 49 -7.32 13.42 -12.59
C GLU A 49 -7.39 11.94 -12.13
N GLN A 50 -6.25 11.24 -12.01
CA GLN A 50 -6.24 9.95 -11.32
C GLN A 50 -6.59 10.16 -9.83
N ILE A 51 -7.68 9.54 -9.39
CA ILE A 51 -8.18 9.65 -8.01
C ILE A 51 -7.48 8.61 -7.13
N PRO A 52 -6.94 8.98 -5.95
CA PRO A 52 -6.39 8.02 -4.98
C PRO A 52 -7.36 6.87 -4.67
N PRO A 53 -6.93 5.60 -4.71
CA PRO A 53 -7.79 4.47 -4.40
C PRO A 53 -8.41 4.61 -2.99
N PRO A 54 -9.73 4.38 -2.82
CA PRO A 54 -10.38 4.55 -1.51
C PRO A 54 -10.02 3.45 -0.51
N THR A 55 -9.46 2.32 -0.99
CA THR A 55 -9.10 1.16 -0.19
C THR A 55 -7.78 0.53 -0.64
N TRP A 56 -7.12 -0.17 0.28
CA TRP A 56 -5.86 -0.87 0.06
C TRP A 56 -5.84 -2.21 0.81
N LYS A 57 -5.07 -3.19 0.33
CA LYS A 57 -4.98 -4.52 0.95
C LYS A 57 -3.62 -4.73 1.64
N ARG A 58 -3.67 -5.06 2.94
CA ARG A 58 -2.50 -5.42 3.75
C ARG A 58 -2.88 -6.57 4.68
N GLN A 59 -2.08 -7.64 4.70
CA GLN A 59 -2.25 -8.77 5.63
C GLN A 59 -3.71 -9.28 5.69
N ASP A 60 -4.28 -9.54 4.51
CA ASP A 60 -5.68 -9.93 4.26
C ASP A 60 -6.78 -8.96 4.73
N LYS A 61 -6.46 -7.89 5.47
CA LYS A 61 -7.38 -6.78 5.77
C LYS A 61 -7.53 -5.83 4.57
N THR A 62 -8.68 -5.15 4.52
CA THR A 62 -8.96 -4.05 3.58
C THR A 62 -8.98 -2.73 4.32
N LEU A 63 -7.87 -2.01 4.26
CA LEU A 63 -7.69 -0.69 4.85
C LEU A 63 -8.45 0.37 4.01
N ARG A 64 -8.82 1.50 4.63
CA ARG A 64 -9.39 2.67 3.93
C ARG A 64 -8.41 3.83 3.90
N LEU A 65 -8.44 4.63 2.84
CA LEU A 65 -7.70 5.88 2.76
C LEU A 65 -8.19 6.83 3.86
N VAL A 66 -7.29 7.32 4.70
CA VAL A 66 -7.62 8.26 5.79
C VAL A 66 -6.95 9.62 5.63
N ARG A 67 -5.81 9.70 4.93
CA ARG A 67 -5.12 10.96 4.65
C ARG A 67 -4.24 10.84 3.40
N VAL A 68 -4.15 11.94 2.65
CA VAL A 68 -3.08 12.18 1.67
C VAL A 68 -2.02 13.05 2.34
N MET A 69 -0.75 12.70 2.19
CA MET A 69 0.39 13.38 2.82
C MET A 69 1.40 13.77 1.76
N ASP A 70 1.67 15.05 1.56
CA ASP A 70 2.70 15.51 0.64
C ASP A 70 4.10 15.28 1.22
N GLY A 71 5.08 15.00 0.35
CA GLY A 71 6.47 14.84 0.75
C GLY A 71 7.44 15.13 -0.39
N GLY A 72 8.60 15.69 -0.05
CA GLY A 72 9.65 15.95 -1.03
C GLY A 72 11.03 15.95 -0.38
N VAL A 73 12.01 15.35 -1.07
CA VAL A 73 13.41 15.32 -0.64
C VAL A 73 14.34 15.58 -1.82
N CYS A 74 15.38 16.38 -1.59
CA CYS A 74 16.53 16.50 -2.48
C CYS A 74 17.66 15.58 -2.02
N LYS A 75 18.16 14.74 -2.94
CA LYS A 75 19.41 13.96 -2.77
C LYS A 75 20.64 14.89 -2.81
N ASN A 76 20.55 15.95 -3.62
CA ASN A 76 21.56 16.99 -3.78
C ASN A 76 20.92 18.20 -4.49
N GLY A 77 21.68 19.27 -4.78
CA GLY A 77 21.16 20.48 -5.43
C GLY A 77 20.61 20.32 -6.85
N LEU A 78 20.72 19.14 -7.46
CA LEU A 78 20.18 18.84 -8.80
C LEU A 78 19.07 17.79 -8.77
N GLN A 79 19.17 16.80 -7.88
CA GLN A 79 18.37 15.57 -7.89
C GLN A 79 17.47 15.45 -6.66
N GLY A 80 16.24 14.96 -6.87
CA GLY A 80 15.29 14.69 -5.80
C GLY A 80 13.96 14.13 -6.30
N ALA A 81 13.04 13.86 -5.39
CA ALA A 81 11.66 13.50 -5.74
C ALA A 81 10.68 14.25 -4.82
N ARG A 82 9.52 14.61 -5.37
CA ARG A 82 8.38 15.14 -4.60
C ARG A 82 7.08 14.54 -5.11
N GLY A 83 6.10 14.38 -4.23
CA GLY A 83 4.78 13.83 -4.56
C GLY A 83 3.99 13.49 -3.29
N ALA A 84 2.80 12.92 -3.48
CA ALA A 84 1.92 12.57 -2.38
C ALA A 84 2.07 11.09 -1.96
N PHE A 85 1.75 10.81 -0.70
CA PHE A 85 1.67 9.48 -0.10
C PHE A 85 0.27 9.25 0.44
N LEU A 86 -0.23 8.03 0.25
CA LEU A 86 -1.55 7.62 0.71
C LEU A 86 -1.42 6.87 2.03
N LEU A 87 -1.93 7.47 3.10
CA LEU A 87 -2.07 6.80 4.40
C LEU A 87 -3.40 6.05 4.43
N TYR A 88 -3.30 4.73 4.55
CA TYR A 88 -4.42 3.84 4.77
C TYR A 88 -4.44 3.34 6.22
N ALA A 89 -5.63 3.11 6.77
CA ALA A 89 -5.81 2.54 8.11
C ALA A 89 -6.98 1.55 8.16
N GLU A 90 -6.92 0.61 9.11
CA GLU A 90 -8.03 -0.29 9.44
C GLU A 90 -9.15 0.49 10.15
N PRO A 91 -10.36 0.62 9.58
CA PRO A 91 -11.42 1.46 10.16
C PRO A 91 -11.82 1.06 11.59
N SER A 92 -11.87 -0.24 11.88
CA SER A 92 -12.25 -0.72 13.22
C SER A 92 -11.23 -0.33 14.30
N ASP A 93 -9.94 -0.31 13.97
CA ASP A 93 -8.87 0.15 14.86
C ASP A 93 -8.91 1.69 15.03
N VAL A 94 -9.21 2.44 13.97
CA VAL A 94 -9.39 3.91 14.01
C VAL A 94 -10.54 4.32 14.94
N GLU A 95 -11.71 3.68 14.81
CA GLU A 95 -12.89 3.97 15.64
C GLU A 95 -12.63 3.59 17.10
N ARG A 96 -12.11 2.38 17.33
CA ARG A 96 -11.73 1.88 18.66
C ARG A 96 -10.79 2.84 19.39
N ILE A 97 -9.69 3.24 18.76
CA ILE A 97 -8.69 4.13 19.37
C ILE A 97 -9.25 5.52 19.65
N LYS A 98 -10.07 6.08 18.74
CA LYS A 98 -10.72 7.38 18.98
C LYS A 98 -11.70 7.35 20.15
N ASN A 99 -12.37 6.21 20.38
CA ASN A 99 -13.32 6.02 21.49
C ASN A 99 -12.63 5.68 22.82
N GLU A 100 -11.61 4.82 22.81
CA GLU A 100 -10.91 4.33 24.02
C GLU A 100 -9.82 5.30 24.52
N GLN A 101 -9.08 5.94 23.61
CA GLN A 101 -7.88 6.72 23.90
C GLN A 101 -8.06 8.22 23.58
N GLY A 102 -9.10 8.56 22.81
CA GLY A 102 -9.46 9.94 22.47
C GLY A 102 -8.70 10.50 21.27
N THR A 103 -9.36 11.40 20.53
CA THR A 103 -8.86 11.98 19.26
C THR A 103 -7.47 12.60 19.35
N LYS A 104 -7.07 13.14 20.52
CA LYS A 104 -5.72 13.72 20.72
C LYS A 104 -4.60 12.69 20.58
N VAL A 105 -4.83 11.43 20.96
CA VAL A 105 -3.85 10.34 20.79
C VAL A 105 -3.73 9.98 19.31
N PHE A 106 -4.86 9.92 18.59
CA PHE A 106 -4.88 9.68 17.14
C PHE A 106 -4.12 10.76 16.34
N LEU A 107 -4.30 12.04 16.68
CA LEU A 107 -3.50 13.14 16.09
C LEU A 107 -2.00 13.02 16.42
N GLY A 108 -1.64 12.39 17.55
CA GLY A 108 -0.27 12.05 17.90
C GLY A 108 0.30 10.89 17.09
N PHE A 109 -0.55 9.98 16.60
CA PHE A 109 -0.16 8.89 15.71
C PHE A 109 0.07 9.39 14.28
N GLU A 110 -0.82 10.25 13.75
CA GLU A 110 -0.65 10.85 12.42
C GLU A 110 0.70 11.57 12.27
N LYS A 111 1.16 12.29 13.32
CA LYS A 111 2.47 12.95 13.32
C LYS A 111 3.66 11.99 13.37
N GLN A 112 3.52 10.84 14.03
CA GLN A 112 4.58 9.81 14.03
C GLN A 112 4.68 9.14 12.65
N ILE A 113 3.54 8.82 12.06
CA ILE A 113 3.39 8.28 10.71
C ILE A 113 4.03 9.20 9.67
N GLU A 114 3.70 10.49 9.71
CA GLU A 114 4.27 11.53 8.83
C GLU A 114 5.80 11.63 8.99
N ALA A 115 6.30 11.62 10.24
CA ALA A 115 7.73 11.71 10.52
C ALA A 115 8.54 10.50 10.01
N PHE A 116 8.04 9.26 10.17
CA PHE A 116 8.75 8.09 9.64
C PHE A 116 8.54 7.88 8.13
N ALA A 117 7.44 8.37 7.56
CA ALA A 117 7.25 8.44 6.11
C ALA A 117 8.26 9.39 5.45
N ALA A 118 8.49 10.58 6.03
CA ALA A 118 9.51 11.51 5.56
C ALA A 118 10.92 10.91 5.58
N GLN A 119 11.29 10.21 6.66
CA GLN A 119 12.56 9.48 6.76
C GLN A 119 12.68 8.34 5.74
N ALA A 120 11.60 7.62 5.47
CA ALA A 120 11.58 6.56 4.45
C ALA A 120 11.71 7.11 3.02
N LEU A 121 11.11 8.27 2.73
CA LEU A 121 11.33 8.99 1.47
C LEU A 121 12.77 9.50 1.36
N GLU A 122 13.34 10.06 2.43
CA GLU A 122 14.72 10.54 2.45
C GLU A 122 15.71 9.39 2.17
N TYR A 123 15.52 8.25 2.83
CA TYR A 123 16.30 7.04 2.54
C TYR A 123 16.14 6.63 1.07
N ALA A 124 14.90 6.52 0.57
CA ALA A 124 14.61 6.06 -0.78
C ALA A 124 15.27 6.95 -1.84
N VAL A 125 15.07 8.27 -1.77
CA VAL A 125 15.68 9.24 -2.69
C VAL A 125 17.20 9.20 -2.61
N ASN A 126 17.80 9.07 -1.42
CA ASN A 126 19.25 8.99 -1.30
C ASN A 126 19.84 7.71 -1.93
N VAL A 127 19.15 6.57 -1.89
CA VAL A 127 19.62 5.31 -2.52
C VAL A 127 19.19 5.13 -3.99
N MET A 128 18.40 6.05 -4.56
CA MET A 128 17.96 6.01 -5.96
C MET A 128 19.05 6.46 -6.96
N THR A 129 19.07 5.84 -8.14
CA THR A 129 19.89 6.25 -9.28
C THR A 129 19.04 7.07 -10.27
N PHE A 130 19.30 8.38 -10.28
CA PHE A 130 18.67 9.40 -11.14
C PHE A 130 19.32 9.56 -12.52
N GLU A 131 20.35 8.77 -12.84
CA GLU A 131 21.08 8.86 -14.11
C GLU A 131 20.21 8.32 -15.26
N GLU A 132 20.02 9.14 -16.31
CA GLU A 132 19.37 8.75 -17.57
C GLU A 132 20.08 7.50 -18.15
N ASP A 133 19.33 6.49 -18.56
CA ASP A 133 19.90 5.32 -19.24
C ASP A 133 20.17 5.68 -20.71
N PRO A 134 21.43 5.62 -21.21
CA PRO A 134 21.74 5.93 -22.61
C PRO A 134 21.13 4.93 -23.61
N PHE A 135 20.52 3.84 -23.13
CA PHE A 135 19.76 2.88 -23.92
C PHE A 135 18.24 2.94 -23.66
N SER A 136 17.75 3.95 -22.92
CA SER A 136 16.31 4.15 -22.71
C SER A 136 15.58 4.38 -24.03
N LEU A 137 14.42 3.75 -24.20
CA LEU A 137 13.59 3.89 -25.40
C LEU A 137 12.74 5.18 -25.42
N GLY A 138 12.84 6.01 -24.38
CA GLY A 138 12.15 7.29 -24.23
C GLY A 138 12.28 7.87 -22.82
N GLU A 139 11.68 9.03 -22.58
CA GLU A 139 11.64 9.64 -21.24
C GLU A 139 10.74 8.82 -20.29
N ASP A 140 9.61 8.30 -20.78
CA ASP A 140 8.63 7.53 -19.99
C ASP A 140 9.24 6.29 -19.32
N VAL A 141 10.06 5.56 -20.07
CA VAL A 141 10.78 4.36 -19.56
C VAL A 141 11.76 4.74 -18.44
N SER A 142 12.38 5.92 -18.52
CA SER A 142 13.25 6.42 -17.46
C SER A 142 12.47 6.84 -16.21
N GLN A 143 11.28 7.43 -16.38
CA GLN A 143 10.38 7.78 -15.26
C GLN A 143 9.85 6.53 -14.57
N GLN A 144 9.41 5.52 -15.33
CA GLN A 144 8.98 4.23 -14.79
C GLN A 144 10.08 3.56 -13.96
N ARG A 145 11.35 3.62 -14.41
CA ARG A 145 12.50 3.13 -13.63
C ARG A 145 12.69 3.89 -12.31
N LEU A 146 12.32 5.18 -12.23
CA LEU A 146 12.41 5.97 -10.99
C LEU A 146 11.22 5.68 -10.06
N ILE A 147 10.02 5.53 -10.62
CA ILE A 147 8.79 5.07 -9.92
C ILE A 147 9.01 3.72 -9.24
N GLU A 148 9.57 2.74 -9.96
CA GLU A 148 9.84 1.39 -9.43
C GLU A 148 10.91 1.39 -8.34
N GLN A 149 11.99 2.15 -8.51
CA GLN A 149 12.99 2.33 -7.47
C GLN A 149 12.39 3.00 -6.22
N LEU A 150 11.62 4.08 -6.38
CA LEU A 150 10.96 4.79 -5.28
C LEU A 150 10.06 3.83 -4.49
N ASN A 151 9.12 3.17 -5.17
CA ASN A 151 8.20 2.20 -4.56
C ASN A 151 8.93 1.08 -3.82
N ARG A 152 10.00 0.53 -4.42
CA ARG A 152 10.81 -0.53 -3.80
C ARG A 152 11.55 -0.04 -2.55
N GLN A 153 12.27 1.07 -2.66
CA GLN A 153 13.16 1.54 -1.59
C GLN A 153 12.38 2.21 -0.44
N PHE A 154 11.30 2.93 -0.75
CA PHE A 154 10.38 3.48 0.25
C PHE A 154 9.76 2.36 1.09
N ARG A 155 9.22 1.31 0.44
CA ARG A 155 8.65 0.15 1.14
C ARG A 155 9.67 -0.55 2.03
N ILE A 156 10.92 -0.71 1.57
CA ILE A 156 12.02 -1.29 2.38
C ILE A 156 12.32 -0.44 3.62
N ALA A 157 12.32 0.89 3.49
CA ALA A 157 12.64 1.80 4.60
C ALA A 157 11.49 1.99 5.61
N VAL A 158 10.24 1.98 5.13
CA VAL A 158 9.05 2.27 5.95
C VAL A 158 8.53 1.05 6.71
N GLU A 159 8.72 -0.18 6.20
CA GLU A 159 8.16 -1.40 6.80
C GLU A 159 8.60 -1.69 8.24
N PRO A 160 9.87 -1.47 8.65
CA PRO A 160 10.28 -1.63 10.04
C PRO A 160 9.56 -0.65 10.99
N ALA A 161 9.33 0.58 10.53
CA ALA A 161 8.62 1.61 11.28
C ALA A 161 7.12 1.29 11.39
N LEU A 162 6.49 0.85 10.29
CA LEU A 162 5.08 0.41 10.27
C LEU A 162 4.86 -0.81 11.17
N THR A 163 5.77 -1.79 11.13
CA THR A 163 5.73 -2.98 11.99
C THR A 163 5.81 -2.60 13.46
N LYS A 164 6.78 -1.75 13.82
CA LYS A 164 6.95 -1.25 15.19
C LYS A 164 5.71 -0.47 15.64
N PHE A 165 5.29 0.53 14.86
CA PHE A 165 4.13 1.37 15.14
C PHE A 165 2.85 0.56 15.35
N THR A 166 2.60 -0.45 14.49
CA THR A 166 1.43 -1.34 14.62
C THR A 166 1.50 -2.14 15.92
N SER A 167 2.68 -2.61 16.32
CA SER A 167 2.88 -3.36 17.58
C SER A 167 2.76 -2.51 18.84
N GLU A 168 3.10 -1.22 18.78
CA GLU A 168 3.04 -0.30 19.92
C GLU A 168 1.67 0.36 20.09
N THR A 169 0.93 0.60 18.98
CA THR A 169 -0.34 1.34 19.00
C THR A 169 -1.59 0.48 18.79
N THR A 170 -1.44 -0.76 18.30
CA THR A 170 -2.52 -1.62 17.76
C THR A 170 -3.28 -1.06 16.55
N LEU A 171 -2.83 0.05 15.96
CA LEU A 171 -3.43 0.61 14.74
C LEU A 171 -2.76 0.01 13.49
N LEU A 172 -3.45 -0.86 12.75
CA LEU A 172 -2.96 -1.32 11.46
C LEU A 172 -3.09 -0.21 10.41
N VAL A 173 -1.95 0.22 9.86
CA VAL A 173 -1.82 1.22 8.79
C VAL A 173 -1.05 0.66 7.60
N ASP A 174 -1.12 1.36 6.46
CA ASP A 174 -0.12 1.24 5.39
C ASP A 174 0.15 2.61 4.75
N ILE A 175 1.32 2.76 4.13
CA ILE A 175 1.73 3.99 3.45
C ILE A 175 2.31 3.61 2.10
N VAL A 176 1.72 4.15 1.03
CA VAL A 176 2.19 3.90 -0.35
C VAL A 176 2.41 5.23 -1.09
N PRO A 177 3.44 5.34 -1.94
CA PRO A 177 3.60 6.48 -2.84
C PRO A 177 2.40 6.57 -3.80
N PHE A 178 1.78 7.74 -3.91
CA PHE A 178 0.80 8.00 -4.97
C PHE A 178 1.51 8.32 -6.28
N VAL A 179 1.96 7.28 -6.97
CA VAL A 179 2.74 7.31 -8.22
C VAL A 179 2.35 8.45 -9.20
N PRO A 180 1.07 8.71 -9.51
CA PRO A 180 0.68 9.73 -10.50
C PRO A 180 0.97 11.18 -10.08
N SER A 181 1.42 11.41 -8.84
CA SER A 181 1.78 12.73 -8.30
C SER A 181 3.29 12.97 -8.16
N PHE A 182 4.15 12.04 -8.61
CA PHE A 182 5.59 12.16 -8.42
C PHE A 182 6.32 12.91 -9.54
N ASP A 183 6.87 14.06 -9.19
CA ASP A 183 7.92 14.72 -9.98
C ASP A 183 9.29 14.18 -9.55
N PHE A 184 10.05 13.63 -10.49
CA PHE A 184 11.47 13.31 -10.30
C PHE A 184 12.34 14.44 -10.83
N LEU A 185 12.94 15.18 -9.91
CA LEU A 185 13.81 16.32 -10.20
C LEU A 185 15.21 15.82 -10.54
N GLN A 186 15.76 16.28 -11.68
CA GLN A 186 17.12 15.96 -12.13
C GLN A 186 17.94 17.19 -12.54
N LYS A 187 17.26 18.33 -12.78
CA LYS A 187 17.83 19.55 -13.37
C LYS A 187 17.76 20.75 -12.40
N GLY A 188 17.73 20.44 -11.10
CA GLY A 188 17.62 21.40 -9.99
C GLY A 188 16.70 20.88 -8.88
N CYS A 189 17.20 20.77 -7.65
CA CYS A 189 16.39 20.47 -6.48
C CYS A 189 16.79 21.39 -5.32
N ASP A 190 15.79 22.12 -4.80
CA ASP A 190 15.96 23.10 -3.73
C ASP A 190 14.99 22.74 -2.60
N ALA A 191 15.52 22.35 -1.45
CA ALA A 191 14.72 21.91 -0.30
C ALA A 191 13.80 23.01 0.23
N SER A 192 14.15 24.30 0.07
CA SER A 192 13.27 25.41 0.46
C SER A 192 12.01 25.51 -0.42
N ARG A 193 12.11 25.06 -1.68
CA ARG A 193 10.99 24.99 -2.63
C ARG A 193 10.15 23.72 -2.50
N LEU A 194 10.57 22.74 -1.71
CA LEU A 194 9.81 21.53 -1.40
C LEU A 194 8.90 21.68 -0.17
N GLN A 195 9.13 22.70 0.66
CA GLN A 195 8.33 23.00 1.86
C GLN A 195 7.22 24.04 1.60
N ALA A 196 7.16 24.60 0.39
CA ALA A 196 6.27 25.69 0.02
C ALA A 196 4.88 25.19 -0.45
N VAL A 197 4.13 24.56 0.47
CA VAL A 197 2.69 24.27 0.32
C VAL A 197 2.01 24.65 1.65
N GLU A 198 1.54 25.90 1.72
CA GLU A 198 0.64 26.44 2.76
C GLU A 198 -0.75 26.72 2.16
#